data_AF-A0A258FKD8-F1
#
_entry.id   AF-A0A258FKD8-F1
#
_cell.length_a   1.000
_cell.length_b   1.000
_cell.length_c   1.000
_cell.angle_alpha   90.00
_cell.angle_beta   90.00
_cell.angle_gamma   90.00
#
_symmetry.space_group_name_H-M   'P 1'
#
loop_
_entity.id
_entity.type
_entity.pdbx_description
1 polymer ?
#
loop_
_entity_poly.entity_id
_entity_poly.type
_entity_poly.pdbx_seq_one_letter_code
_entity_poly.pdbx_strand_id
1 'polypeptide(L)' 'MSGREAECLLWVSRGKSSADIGQIVGLSPRTVDSYIEKACAKLGVLLYRSRRFRP' A
#
# COMPACT_ATOMS: atom_id res chain seq x y z
N MET A 1 -11.60 5.18 -6.25
CA MET A 1 -10.18 5.06 -5.86
C MET A 1 -9.46 6.32 -6.35
N SER A 2 -8.60 6.92 -5.52
CA SER A 2 -7.76 8.05 -5.95
C SER A 2 -6.57 7.53 -6.75
N GLY A 3 -6.04 8.32 -7.71
CA GLY A 3 -4.88 7.92 -8.52
C GLY A 3 -3.67 7.49 -7.67
N ARG A 4 -3.44 8.17 -6.54
CA ARG A 4 -2.38 7.82 -5.59
C ARG A 4 -2.62 6.50 -4.84
N GLU A 5 -3.88 6.15 -4.58
CA GLU A 5 -4.24 4.87 -3.96
C GLU A 5 -3.93 3.70 -4.92
N ALA A 6 -4.27 3.87 -6.20
CA ALA A 6 -4.00 2.87 -7.24
C ALA A 6 -2.49 2.70 -7.49
N GLU A 7 -1.74 3.80 -7.50
CA GLU A 7 -0.29 3.79 -7.67
C GLU A 7 0.42 3.06 -6.51
N CYS A 8 0.03 3.33 -5.26
CA CYS A 8 0.56 2.61 -4.10
C CYS A 8 0.25 1.11 -4.20
N LEU A 9 -0.99 0.74 -4.55
CA LEU A 9 -1.38 -0.67 -4.72
C LEU A 9 -0.61 -1.38 -5.85
N LEU A 10 -0.31 -0.67 -6.95
CA LEU A 10 0.48 -1.21 -8.06
C LEU A 10 1.90 -1.58 -7.63
N TRP A 11 2.52 -0.77 -6.76
CA TRP A 11 3.85 -1.09 -6.26
C TRP A 11 3.85 -2.19 -5.19
N VAL A 12 2.79 -2.24 -4.38
CA VAL A 12 2.56 -3.36 -3.44
C VAL A 12 2.41 -4.68 -4.19
N SER A 13 1.67 -4.72 -5.30
CA SER A 13 1.52 -5.95 -6.11
C SER A 13 2.83 -6.39 -6.76
N ARG A 14 3.78 -5.46 -6.94
CA ARG A 14 5.17 -5.72 -7.38
C ARG A 14 6.11 -6.13 -6.23
N GLY A 15 5.61 -6.24 -5.00
CA GLY A 15 6.37 -6.68 -3.83
C GLY A 15 7.25 -5.61 -3.19
N LYS A 16 7.00 -4.31 -3.46
CA LYS A 16 7.76 -3.22 -2.83
C LYS A 16 7.25 -2.94 -1.40
N SER A 17 8.16 -2.54 -0.53
CA SER A 17 7.83 -2.13 0.84
C SER A 17 7.21 -0.73 0.86
N SER A 18 6.40 -0.40 1.88
CA SER A 18 5.82 0.95 2.00
C SER A 18 6.88 2.05 2.14
N ALA A 19 8.09 1.71 2.60
CA ALA A 19 9.23 2.62 2.61
C ALA A 19 9.74 2.93 1.20
N ASP A 20 9.96 1.89 0.37
CA ASP A 20 10.39 2.06 -1.02
C ASP A 20 9.33 2.78 -1.85
N ILE A 21 8.06 2.43 -1.65
CA ILE A 21 6.92 3.08 -2.31
C ILE A 21 6.86 4.55 -1.92
N GLY A 22 7.09 4.86 -0.64
CA GLY A 22 7.16 6.24 -0.17
C GLY A 22 8.25 7.04 -0.88
N GLN A 23 9.42 6.43 -1.10
CA GLN A 23 10.49 7.07 -1.86
C GLN A 23 10.15 7.25 -3.35
N ILE A 24 9.48 6.28 -3.97
CA ILE A 24 9.09 6.33 -5.39
C ILE A 24 8.01 7.41 -5.64
N VAL A 25 6.97 7.43 -4.81
CA VAL A 25 5.79 8.31 -4.99
C VAL A 25 5.98 9.67 -4.30
N GLY A 26 7.08 9.86 -3.57
CA GLY A 26 7.37 11.09 -2.82
C GLY A 26 6.44 11.29 -1.61
N LEU A 27 6.07 10.18 -0.94
CA LEU A 27 5.17 10.16 0.21
C LEU A 27 5.85 9.56 1.43
N SER A 28 5.36 9.92 2.62
CA SER A 28 5.82 9.24 3.82
C SER A 28 5.34 7.78 3.83
N PRO A 29 6.10 6.82 4.38
CA PRO A 29 5.67 5.42 4.48
C PRO A 29 4.33 5.27 5.21
N ARG A 30 4.10 6.11 6.23
CA ARG A 30 2.80 6.19 6.94
C ARG A 30 1.66 6.60 6.03
N THR A 31 1.90 7.55 5.13
CA THR A 31 0.89 8.01 4.17
C THR A 31 0.56 6.91 3.16
N VAL A 32 1.59 6.18 2.70
CA VAL A 32 1.43 5.02 1.82
C VAL A 32 0.59 3.94 2.51
N ASP A 33 0.90 3.60 3.77
CA ASP A 33 0.11 2.63 4.55
C ASP A 33 -1.36 3.07 4.68
N SER A 34 -1.62 4.36 4.96
CA SER A 34 -2.99 4.88 5.05
C SER A 34 -3.73 4.81 3.70
N TYR A 35 -3.05 5.07 2.57
CA TYR A 35 -3.66 4.94 1.25
C TYR A 35 -3.98 3.48 0.91
N ILE A 36 -3.08 2.55 1.24
CA ILE A 36 -3.30 1.11 1.05
C ILE A 36 -4.48 0.65 1.89
N GLU A 37 -4.55 1.03 3.18
CA GLU A 37 -5.69 0.68 4.05
C GLU A 37 -7.01 1.20 3.49
N LYS A 38 -7.07 2.46 3.04
CA LYS A 38 -8.27 3.04 2.42
C LYS A 38 -8.64 2.34 1.13
N ALA A 39 -7.66 1.98 0.30
CA ALA A 39 -7.90 1.30 -0.97
C ALA A 39 -8.39 -0.13 -0.73
N CYS A 40 -7.77 -0.88 0.19
CA CYS A 40 -8.19 -2.20 0.61
C CYS A 40 -9.59 -2.20 1.23
N ALA A 41 -9.92 -1.20 2.06
CA ALA A 41 -11.26 -1.04 2.62
C ALA A 41 -12.33 -0.81 1.54
N LYS A 42 -12.02 -0.01 0.51
CA LYS A 42 -12.93 0.23 -0.63
C LYS A 42 -13.10 -1.01 -1.52
N LEU A 43 -12.07 -1.84 -1.65
CA LEU A 43 -12.09 -3.05 -2.48
C LEU A 43 -12.61 -4.29 -1.72
N GLY A 44 -12.90 -4.19 -0.42
CA GLY A 44 -13.32 -5.32 0.42
C GLY A 44 -12.22 -6.37 0.64
N VAL A 45 -10.96 -6.05 0.34
CA VAL A 45 -9.83 -7.00 0.45
C VAL A 45 -9.21 -6.88 1.84
N LEU A 46 -9.55 -7.79 2.75
CA LEU A 46 -9.07 -7.88 4.15
C LEU A 46 -7.58 -8.29 4.31
N LEU A 47 -6.73 -8.12 3.30
CA LEU A 47 -5.49 -8.90 3.17
C LEU A 47 -4.16 -8.16 3.30
N TYR A 48 -4.12 -6.87 3.65
CA TYR A 48 -2.85 -6.19 3.93
C TYR A 48 -2.34 -6.42 5.36
N ARG A 49 -3.24 -6.69 6.33
CA ARG A 49 -2.89 -6.76 7.77
C ARG A 49 -2.52 -8.15 8.29
N SER A 50 -2.67 -9.20 7.47
CA SER A 50 -2.49 -10.59 7.92
C SER A 50 -1.38 -11.37 7.23
N ARG A 51 -0.54 -10.72 6.40
CA ARG A 51 0.61 -11.39 5.73
C ARG A 51 1.90 -10.57 5.76
N ARG A 52 2.18 -9.85 6.84
CA ARG A 52 3.60 -9.62 7.20
C ARG A 52 4.19 -10.97 7.61
N PHE A 53 4.71 -11.68 6.60
CA PHE A 53 5.99 -12.36 6.64
C PHE A 53 6.52 -12.64 8.07
N ARG A 54 6.11 -13.78 8.64
CA ARG A 54 7.00 -14.58 9.49
C ARG A 54 7.75 -15.55 8.56
N PRO A 55 9.08 -15.51 8.49
CA PRO A 55 9.88 -16.69 8.78
C PRO A 55 10.02 -16.90 10.29
#